data_AF-A0A923DG67-F1
#
_entry.id   AF-A0A923DG67-F1
#
_cell.length_a   1.000
_cell.length_b   1.000
_cell.length_c   1.000
_cell.angle_alpha   90.00
_cell.angle_beta   90.00
_cell.angle_gamma   90.00
#
_symmetry.space_group_name_H-M   'P 1'
#
loop_
_entity.id
_entity.type
_entity.pdbx_description
1 polymer ?
#
loop_
_entity_poly.entity_id
_entity_poly.type
_entity_poly.pdbx_seq_one_letter_code
_entity_poly.pdbx_strand_id
1 'polypeptide(L)' 'MIKNPIDMTQPSKYRTLIADDEQPARDRLKKLLAEHADQIELVGEAKNGLLSAILFCAIKKTLIME' A
#
# COMPACT_ATOMS: atom_id res chain seq x y z
N MET A 1 14.78 -32.56 6.18
CA MET A 1 13.79 -31.96 5.26
C MET A 1 13.39 -30.60 5.82
N ILE A 2 14.11 -29.52 5.47
CA ILE A 2 13.66 -28.14 5.74
C ILE A 2 14.10 -27.32 4.53
N LYS A 3 13.20 -27.17 3.56
CA LYS A 3 13.32 -26.11 2.55
C LYS A 3 12.70 -24.88 3.19
N ASN A 4 13.48 -23.82 3.37
CA ASN A 4 12.92 -22.48 3.27
C ASN A 4 13.88 -21.66 2.41
N PRO A 5 13.91 -21.90 1.08
CA PRO A 5 14.53 -20.94 0.19
C PRO A 5 13.74 -19.65 0.38
N ILE A 6 14.42 -18.57 0.72
CA ILE A 6 13.87 -17.24 0.54
C ILE A 6 13.52 -17.21 -0.95
N ASP A 7 12.22 -17.20 -1.25
CA ASP A 7 11.71 -17.28 -2.61
C ASP A 7 12.17 -16.03 -3.38
N MET A 8 13.27 -16.18 -4.11
CA MET A 8 13.89 -15.13 -4.93
C MET A 8 13.13 -14.91 -6.25
N THR A 9 11.91 -15.44 -6.42
CA THR A 9 11.18 -15.40 -7.69
C THR A 9 10.08 -14.34 -7.78
N GLN A 10 9.81 -13.58 -6.71
CA GLN A 10 8.80 -12.51 -6.71
C GLN A 10 9.46 -11.17 -6.33
N PRO A 11 9.41 -10.11 -7.18
CA PRO A 11 9.79 -8.78 -6.74
C PRO A 11 8.89 -8.37 -5.58
N SER A 12 9.48 -7.93 -4.46
CA SER A 12 8.68 -7.57 -3.28
C SER A 12 7.74 -6.42 -3.65
N LYS A 13 6.42 -6.63 -3.55
CA LYS A 13 5.45 -5.60 -3.87
C LYS A 13 5.69 -4.33 -3.03
N TYR A 14 5.44 -3.18 -3.63
CA TYR A 14 5.35 -1.91 -2.95
C TYR A 14 4.11 -1.94 -2.06
N ARG A 15 4.30 -1.87 -0.74
CA ARG A 15 3.18 -1.73 0.19
C ARG A 15 2.78 -0.28 0.18
N THR A 16 1.52 -0.03 -0.13
CA THR A 16 0.97 1.30 -0.38
C THR A 16 -0.16 1.59 0.58
N LEU A 17 -0.08 2.77 1.19
CA LEU A 17 -1.16 3.38 1.97
C LEU A 17 -1.81 4.47 1.11
N ILE A 18 -3.14 4.48 1.01
CA ILE A 18 -3.88 5.59 0.40
C ILE A 18 -4.33 6.54 1.50
N ALA A 19 -4.03 7.83 1.36
CA ALA A 19 -4.43 8.87 2.29
C ALA A 19 -5.26 9.93 1.57
N ASP A 20 -6.51 10.09 1.97
CA ASP A 20 -7.44 11.08 1.41
C ASP A 20 -8.61 11.26 2.39
N ASP A 21 -9.16 12.47 2.56
CA ASP A 21 -10.30 12.70 3.46
C ASP A 21 -11.63 12.23 2.86
N GLU A 22 -11.74 12.13 1.54
CA GLU A 22 -12.93 11.72 0.81
C GLU A 22 -12.90 10.22 0.43
N GLN A 23 -13.93 9.46 0.83
CA GLN A 23 -14.08 8.05 0.43
C GLN A 23 -14.13 7.86 -1.10
N PRO A 24 -14.84 8.71 -1.89
CA PRO A 24 -14.87 8.57 -3.34
C PRO A 24 -13.49 8.67 -4.01
N ALA A 25 -12.59 9.50 -3.50
CA ALA A 25 -11.24 9.64 -4.02
C ALA A 25 -10.39 8.39 -3.73
N ARG A 26 -10.47 7.86 -2.49
CA ARG A 26 -9.84 6.57 -2.15
C ARG A 26 -10.33 5.43 -3.03
N ASP A 27 -11.64 5.40 -3.33
CA ASP A 27 -12.23 4.38 -4.18
C ASP A 27 -11.76 4.49 -5.64
N ARG A 28 -11.55 5.70 -6.15
CA ARG A 28 -10.94 5.94 -7.47
C ARG A 28 -9.48 5.48 -7.50
N LEU A 29 -8.68 5.88 -6.51
CA LEU A 29 -7.27 5.49 -6.40
C LEU A 29 -7.11 3.96 -6.28
N LYS A 30 -7.97 3.28 -5.51
CA LYS A 30 -7.97 1.80 -5.45
C LYS A 30 -8.20 1.16 -6.81
N LYS A 31 -9.11 1.69 -7.63
CA LYS A 31 -9.36 1.17 -8.98
C LYS A 31 -8.14 1.36 -9.89
N LEU A 32 -7.51 2.52 -9.86
CA LEU A 32 -6.30 2.80 -10.64
C LEU A 32 -5.13 1.90 -10.22
N LEU A 33 -4.91 1.75 -8.91
CA LEU A 33 -3.83 0.90 -8.39
C LEU A 33 -4.09 -0.60 -8.61
N ALA A 34 -5.34 -1.01 -8.83
CA ALA A 34 -5.67 -2.41 -9.13
C ALA A 34 -5.02 -2.89 -10.44
N GLU A 35 -4.77 -1.99 -11.39
CA GLU A 35 -4.09 -2.28 -12.66
C GLU A 35 -2.61 -2.66 -12.46
N HIS A 36 -2.04 -2.31 -11.30
CA HIS A 36 -0.66 -2.58 -10.91
C HIS A 36 -0.56 -3.55 -9.72
N ALA A 37 -1.57 -4.41 -9.53
CA ALA A 37 -1.64 -5.34 -8.40
C ALA A 37 -0.50 -6.39 -8.40
N ASP A 38 0.19 -6.58 -9.52
CA ASP A 38 1.42 -7.38 -9.63
C ASP A 38 2.59 -6.74 -8.86
N GLN A 39 2.63 -5.41 -8.78
CA GLN A 39 3.71 -4.64 -8.16
C GLN A 39 3.29 -3.95 -6.86
N ILE A 40 2.00 -3.74 -6.62
CA ILE A 40 1.47 -2.97 -5.50
C ILE A 40 0.62 -3.86 -4.59
N GLU A 41 0.83 -3.70 -3.28
CA GLU A 41 0.04 -4.27 -2.21
C GLU A 41 -0.59 -3.13 -1.41
N LEU A 42 -1.90 -2.96 -1.50
CA LEU A 42 -2.59 -2.00 -0.65
C LEU A 42 -2.64 -2.52 0.80
N VAL A 43 -2.05 -1.77 1.72
CA VAL A 43 -1.95 -2.19 3.14
C VAL A 43 -2.83 -1.36 4.08
N GLY A 44 -3.48 -0.32 3.59
CA GLY A 44 -4.45 0.44 4.37
C GLY A 44 -4.99 1.68 3.66
N GLU A 45 -5.90 2.34 4.36
CA GLU A 45 -6.46 3.65 4.01
C GLU A 45 -6.36 4.57 5.23
N ALA A 46 -6.07 5.85 4.99
CA ALA A 46 -6.08 6.90 5.99
C ALA A 46 -7.04 8.02 5.56
N LYS A 47 -7.84 8.51 6.51
CA LYS A 47 -8.88 9.53 6.27
C LYS A 47 -8.43 10.96 6.59
N ASN A 48 -7.21 11.13 7.06
CA ASN A 48 -6.63 12.42 7.42
C ASN A 48 -5.12 12.28 7.64
N GLY A 49 -4.41 13.41 7.63
CA GLY A 49 -2.94 13.43 7.79
C GLY A 49 -2.43 12.80 9.09
N LEU A 50 -3.19 12.84 10.19
CA LEU A 50 -2.77 12.23 11.45
C LEU A 50 -2.78 10.70 11.36
N LEU A 51 -3.86 10.11 10.84
CA LEU A 51 -3.92 8.68 10.58
C LEU A 51 -2.87 8.26 9.56
N SER A 52 -2.63 9.08 8.53
CA SER A 52 -1.57 8.83 7.53
C SER A 52 -0.19 8.77 8.18
N ALA A 53 0.14 9.72 9.06
CA ALA A 53 1.41 9.76 9.76
C ALA A 53 1.60 8.55 10.68
N ILE A 54 0.55 8.13 11.40
CA ILE A 54 0.58 6.94 12.26
C ILE A 54 0.81 5.67 11.44
N LEU A 55 0.04 5.47 10.36
CA LEU A 55 0.20 4.30 9.51
C LEU A 55 1.54 4.31 8.75
N PHE A 56 2.03 5.48 8.32
CA PHE A 56 3.33 5.62 7.67
C PHE A 56 4.48 5.24 8.62
N CYS A 57 4.47 5.71 9.87
CA CYS A 57 5.46 5.30 10.86
C CYS A 57 5.45 3.79 11.14
N ALA A 58 4.30 3.13 10.99
CA ALA A 58 4.16 1.68 11.13
C ALA A 58 4.66 0.89 9.90
N ILE A 59 4.84 1.53 8.74
CA ILE A 59 5.12 0.86 7.47
C ILE A 59 6.34 1.53 6.81
N LYS A 60 7.50 0.86 6.75
CA LYS A 60 8.72 1.32 6.04
C LYS A 60 8.57 1.44 4.50
N LYS A 61 7.46 1.94 3.95
CA LYS A 61 7.20 1.96 2.49
C LYS A 61 6.49 3.24 2.02
N THR A 62 6.19 3.28 0.73
CA THR A 62 5.79 4.45 -0.06
C THR A 62 4.39 5.00 0.30
N LEU A 63 4.23 6.32 0.19
CA LEU A 63 3.00 7.07 0.47
C LEU A 63 2.55 7.78 -0.81
N ILE A 64 1.28 7.59 -1.20
CA ILE A 64 0.64 8.35 -2.28
C ILE A 64 -0.41 9.25 -1.62
N MET A 65 -0.31 10.55 -1.86
CA MET A 65 -1.29 11.56 -1.43
C MET A 65 -1.81 12.28 -2.68
N GLU A 66 -3.12 12.48 -2.76
CA GLU A 66 -3.70 13.62 -3.50
C GLU A 66 -3.91 14.80 -2.53
#